data_AF-A0A656JVL1-F1
#
_entry.id   AF-A0A656JVL1-F1
#
_cell.length_a   1.000
_cell.length_b   1.000
_cell.length_c   1.000
_cell.angle_alpha   90.00
_cell.angle_beta   90.00
_cell.angle_gamma   90.00
#
_symmetry.space_group_name_H-M   'P 1'
#
loop_
_entity.id
_entity.type
_entity.pdbx_description
1 polymer ?
#
loop_
_entity_poly.entity_id
_entity_poly.type
_entity_poly.pdbx_seq_one_letter_code
_entity_poly.pdbx_strand_id
1 'polypeptide(L)' 'KESRHITHDEQPPKARPDKIPTLKPAFREGGTVTAANSSSISDGAAALLLMRQSEAQHRGLQPLAIFHAHAG' A
#
# COMPACT_ATOMS: atom_id res chain seq x y z
N LYS A 1 20.19 20.71 -7.26
CA LYS A 1 19.44 19.66 -6.52
C LYS A 1 19.84 18.34 -7.10
N GLU A 2 20.45 17.44 -6.32
CA GLU A 2 20.74 16.08 -6.78
C GLU A 2 19.44 15.26 -6.81
N SER A 3 19.31 14.43 -7.85
CA SER A 3 18.22 13.46 -7.98
C SER A 3 18.62 12.16 -7.30
N ARG A 4 17.73 11.59 -6.48
CA ARG A 4 17.92 10.29 -5.83
C ARG A 4 16.90 9.29 -6.37
N HIS A 5 17.38 8.15 -6.84
CA HIS A 5 16.54 7.05 -7.27
C HIS A 5 16.13 6.20 -6.07
N ILE A 6 14.82 6.02 -5.87
CA ILE A 6 14.23 5.23 -4.78
C ILE A 6 13.48 4.05 -5.39
N THR A 7 13.79 2.83 -4.97
CA THR A 7 13.23 1.59 -5.54
C THR A 7 12.62 0.66 -4.50
N HIS A 8 12.72 1.01 -3.21
CA HIS A 8 12.26 0.18 -2.10
C HIS A 8 11.38 1.00 -1.17
N ASP A 9 10.35 0.36 -0.63
CA ASP A 9 9.51 0.95 0.40
C ASP A 9 10.31 1.18 1.70
N GLU A 10 10.02 2.28 2.39
CA GLU A 10 10.83 2.72 3.53
C GLU A 10 10.58 1.92 4.82
N GLN A 11 9.34 1.47 5.03
CA GLN A 11 8.87 0.99 6.34
C GLN A 11 9.13 -0.51 6.58
N PRO A 12 8.87 -1.44 5.64
CA PRO A 12 9.00 -2.87 5.92
C PRO A 12 10.38 -3.29 6.47
N PRO A 13 11.52 -2.79 5.95
CA PRO A 13 12.84 -3.16 6.48
C PRO A 13 13.15 -2.61 7.88
N LYS A 14 12.39 -1.61 8.37
CA LYS A 14 12.61 -0.96 9.67
C LYS A 14 11.86 -1.66 10.82
N ALA A 15 11.08 -2.70 10.53
CA ALA A 15 10.30 -3.41 11.53
C ALA A 15 11.19 -4.06 12.60
N ARG A 16 10.76 -3.98 13.86
CA ARG A 16 11.45 -4.58 15.01
C ARG A 16 10.48 -5.45 15.83
N PRO A 17 10.23 -6.71 15.42
CA PRO A 17 9.24 -7.58 16.04
C PRO A 17 9.37 -7.68 17.56
N ASP A 18 10.60 -7.84 18.07
CA ASP A 18 10.88 -7.99 19.50
C ASP A 18 10.45 -6.77 20.35
N LYS A 19 10.32 -5.60 19.73
CA LYS A 19 9.88 -4.37 20.42
C LYS A 19 8.37 -4.18 20.41
N ILE A 20 7.65 -4.85 19.51
CA ILE A 20 6.20 -4.67 19.34
C ILE A 20 5.41 -4.88 20.64
N PRO A 21 5.69 -5.92 21.47
CA PRO A 21 4.94 -6.16 22.71
C PRO A 21 5.08 -5.05 23.76
N THR A 22 6.12 -4.22 23.64
CA THR A 22 6.44 -3.15 24.61
C THR A 22 5.83 -1.79 24.26
N LEU A 23 5.18 -1.68 23.10
CA LEU A 23 4.63 -0.43 22.61
C LEU A 23 3.38 -0.01 23.39
N LYS A 24 3.32 1.26 23.75
CA LYS A 24 2.14 1.84 24.41
C LYS A 24 0.99 2.02 23.41
N PRO A 25 -0.27 1.92 23.85
CA PRO A 25 -1.43 2.25 23.03
C PRO A 25 -1.38 3.70 22.54
N ALA A 26 -1.75 3.94 21.28
CA ALA A 26 -1.58 5.24 20.61
C ALA A 26 -2.79 6.17 20.72
N PHE A 27 -3.99 5.65 20.95
CA PHE A 27 -5.25 6.42 20.88
C PHE A 27 -6.01 6.52 22.20
N ARG A 28 -5.93 5.49 23.06
CA ARG A 28 -6.60 5.45 24.36
C ARG A 28 -5.84 4.60 25.37
N GLU A 29 -5.91 4.96 26.64
CA GLU A 29 -5.39 4.14 27.72
C GLU A 29 -6.09 2.76 27.76
N GLY A 30 -5.32 1.71 28.02
CA GLY A 30 -5.79 0.32 27.95
C GLY A 30 -6.26 -0.12 26.55
N GLY A 31 -5.94 0.63 25.49
CA GLY A 31 -6.24 0.27 24.11
C GLY A 31 -5.32 -0.82 23.56
N THR A 32 -5.68 -1.37 22.39
CA THR A 32 -4.88 -2.39 21.68
C THR A 32 -4.20 -1.86 20.42
N VAL A 33 -4.54 -0.65 20.00
CA VAL A 33 -3.98 -0.02 18.79
C VAL A 33 -2.68 0.68 19.17
N THR A 34 -1.60 0.33 18.48
CA THR A 34 -0.24 0.86 18.67
C THR A 34 0.33 1.33 17.32
N ALA A 35 1.48 2.00 17.35
CA ALA A 35 2.15 2.40 16.11
C ALA A 35 2.53 1.20 15.20
N ALA A 36 2.78 0.01 15.77
CA ALA A 36 3.21 -1.14 14.99
C ALA A 36 2.08 -1.88 14.25
N ASN A 37 0.82 -1.69 14.65
CA ASN A 37 -0.34 -2.30 13.99
C ASN A 37 -1.25 -1.28 13.29
N SER A 38 -0.75 -0.05 13.14
CA SER A 38 -1.44 1.03 12.44
C SER A 38 -0.69 1.36 11.15
N SER A 39 -1.41 1.86 10.15
CA SER A 39 -0.80 2.37 8.92
C SER A 39 0.08 3.59 9.20
N SER A 40 1.21 3.71 8.52
CA SER A 40 2.07 4.89 8.57
C SER A 40 1.54 6.02 7.70
N ILE A 41 1.83 7.26 8.11
CA ILE A 41 1.77 8.41 7.21
C ILE A 41 2.83 8.17 6.13
N SER A 42 2.39 8.18 4.88
CA SER A 42 3.23 7.78 3.74
C SER A 42 2.99 8.75 2.58
N ASP A 43 4.06 9.12 1.89
CA ASP A 43 4.01 9.94 0.67
C ASP A 43 4.21 9.04 -0.56
N GLY A 44 3.32 9.15 -1.55
CA GLY A 44 3.40 8.33 -2.76
C GLY A 44 2.29 8.61 -3.75
N ALA A 45 2.42 8.04 -4.95
CA ALA A 45 1.42 8.11 -6.01
C ALA A 45 1.34 6.77 -6.76
N ALA A 46 0.18 6.46 -7.34
CA ALA A 46 -0.05 5.28 -8.16
C ALA A 46 -0.98 5.62 -9.33
N ALA A 47 -0.90 4.83 -10.41
CA ALA A 47 -1.76 4.96 -11.58
C ALA A 47 -2.16 3.58 -12.12
N LEU A 48 -3.35 3.49 -12.71
CA LEU A 48 -3.87 2.29 -13.35
C LEU A 48 -4.42 2.66 -14.74
N LEU A 49 -4.12 1.84 -15.74
CA LEU A 49 -4.72 1.96 -17.07
C LEU A 49 -5.90 0.99 -17.20
N LEU A 50 -7.08 1.54 -17.46
CA LEU A 50 -8.30 0.77 -17.67
C LEU A 50 -8.70 0.80 -19.14
N MET A 51 -9.24 -0.33 -19.60
CA MET A 51 -9.83 -0.44 -20.94
C MET A 51 -10.95 -1.47 -20.94
N ARG A 52 -11.83 -1.38 -21.93
CA ARG A 52 -12.83 -2.44 -22.17
C ARG A 52 -12.11 -3.71 -22.62
N GLN A 53 -12.60 -4.86 -22.17
CA GLN A 53 -12.06 -6.16 -22.57
C GLN A 53 -12.06 -6.35 -24.10
N SER A 54 -13.11 -5.91 -24.80
CA SER A 54 -13.20 -6.00 -26.26
C SER A 54 -12.12 -5.17 -26.97
N GLU A 55 -11.76 -4.01 -26.42
CA GLU A 55 -10.71 -3.16 -26.98
C GLU A 55 -9.32 -3.79 -26.76
N ALA A 56 -9.09 -4.35 -25.56
CA ALA A 56 -7.85 -5.09 -25.27
C ALA A 56 -7.67 -6.25 -26.26
N GLN A 57 -8.73 -7.03 -26.49
CA GLN A 57 -8.74 -8.15 -27.45
C GLN A 57 -8.49 -7.68 -28.88
N HIS A 58 -9.17 -6.61 -29.32
CA HIS A 58 -8.97 -6.03 -30.65
C HIS A 58 -7.50 -5.60 -30.87
N ARG A 59 -6.84 -5.09 -29.82
CA ARG A 59 -5.44 -4.67 -29.86
C ARG A 59 -4.43 -5.80 -29.58
N GLY A 60 -4.89 -7.03 -29.32
CA GLY A 60 -4.01 -8.14 -28.94
C GLY A 60 -3.31 -7.97 -27.59
N LEU A 61 -3.86 -7.12 -26.71
CA LEU A 61 -3.34 -6.90 -25.36
C LEU A 61 -3.92 -7.95 -24.40
N GLN A 62 -3.08 -8.51 -23.53
CA GLN A 62 -3.49 -9.43 -22.49
C GLN A 62 -3.91 -8.65 -21.22
N PRO A 63 -5.20 -8.70 -20.80
CA PRO A 63 -5.62 -8.10 -19.53
C PRO A 63 -4.95 -8.79 -18.34
N LEU A 64 -4.46 -8.01 -17.36
CA LEU A 64 -3.86 -8.54 -16.13
C LEU A 64 -4.91 -8.90 -15.05
N ALA A 65 -6.04 -8.21 -15.05
CA ALA A 65 -7.15 -8.43 -14.14
C ALA A 65 -8.46 -7.88 -14.74
N ILE A 66 -9.60 -8.28 -14.18
CA ILE A 66 -10.94 -7.83 -14.58
C ILE A 66 -11.66 -7.26 -13.35
N PHE A 67 -12.24 -6.07 -13.48
CA PHE A 67 -13.13 -5.50 -12.45
C PHE A 67 -14.51 -6.15 -12.56
N HIS A 68 -14.89 -6.95 -11.56
CA HIS A 68 -16.19 -7.61 -11.53
C HIS A 68 -17.28 -6.77 -10.85
N ALA A 69 -16.94 -6.13 -9.74
CA ALA A 69 -17.85 -5.27 -8.99
C ALA A 69 -17.04 -4.27 -8.14
N HIS A 70 -17.68 -3.19 -7.74
CA HIS A 70 -17.22 -2.32 -6.66
C HIS A 70 -18.43 -1.94 -5.81
N ALA A 71 -18.19 -1.57 -4.55
CA ALA A 71 -19.18 -0.94 -3.69
C ALA A 71 -18.69 0.48 -3.37
N GLY A 72 -19.61 1.43 -3.29
CA GLY A 72 -19.34 2.83 -2.96
C GLY A 72 -20.26 3.29 -1.84
#